data_AF-A0A0C9YTQ8-F1
#
_entry.id   AF-A0A0C9YTQ8-F1
#
_cell.length_a   1.000
_cell.length_b   1.000
_cell.length_c   1.000
_cell.angle_alpha   90.00
_cell.angle_beta   90.00
_cell.angle_gamma   90.00
#
_symmetry.space_group_name_H-M   'P 1'
#
loop_
_entity.id
_entity.type
_entity.pdbx_description
1 polymer ?
#
loop_
_entity_poly.entity_id
_entity_poly.type
_entity_poly.pdbx_seq_one_letter_code
_entity_poly.pdbx_strand_id
1 'polypeptide(L)'
;MTWSDTPVSVNAVIDGALFIGNLAAALSQDTRKKLGITHVLSVCTEHTFEPHENWLTVAVQDSEYEDLLIHFPRTCTFIQSALDEGGRVLVHCMMGISRSATVVCAYLMLSQRLSAQAAIRFLQRRRPQVHPNYGFRKQLQAFADCRFNPSCSNSEYIAWKRRQKREATKYLNLVTDTIPVIPDQLYINR
;
A
#
# COMPACT_ATOMS: atom_id res chain seq x y z
N MET A 1 -22.00 -8.85 2.64
CA MET A 1 -21.01 -9.08 3.73
C MET A 1 -20.63 -7.72 4.29
N THR A 2 -21.02 -7.42 5.52
CA THR A 2 -20.51 -6.26 6.24
C THR A 2 -19.05 -6.54 6.61
N TRP A 3 -18.18 -5.54 6.50
CA TRP A 3 -16.74 -5.69 6.76
C TRP A 3 -16.40 -6.09 8.22
N SER A 4 -17.40 -6.06 9.11
CA SER A 4 -17.35 -6.45 10.52
C SER A 4 -16.91 -7.89 10.78
N ASP A 5 -17.07 -8.79 9.81
CA ASP A 5 -16.89 -10.24 10.03
C ASP A 5 -15.52 -10.76 9.57
N THR A 6 -14.63 -9.87 9.12
CA THR A 6 -13.29 -10.30 8.70
C THR A 6 -12.48 -10.71 9.94
N PRO A 7 -12.04 -11.98 10.06
CA PRO A 7 -11.31 -12.43 11.24
C PRO A 7 -9.98 -11.70 11.36
N VAL A 8 -9.53 -11.48 12.61
CA VAL A 8 -8.21 -10.93 12.90
C VAL A 8 -7.13 -11.75 12.20
N SER A 9 -6.27 -11.10 11.42
CA SER A 9 -5.17 -11.74 10.72
C SER A 9 -3.92 -10.86 10.79
N VAL A 10 -2.86 -11.39 11.40
CA VAL A 10 -1.58 -10.71 11.60
C VAL A 10 -0.44 -11.72 11.55
N ASN A 11 0.70 -11.33 10.97
CA ASN A 11 1.91 -12.14 10.91
C ASN A 11 3.13 -11.29 11.27
N ALA A 12 4.12 -11.90 11.93
CA ALA A 12 5.42 -11.27 12.14
C ALA A 12 6.18 -11.23 10.79
N VAL A 13 6.75 -10.06 10.50
CA VAL A 13 7.66 -9.83 9.38
C VAL A 13 9.10 -9.89 9.86
N ILE A 14 9.39 -9.17 10.94
CA ILE A 14 10.64 -9.26 11.70
C ILE A 14 10.22 -9.67 13.11
N ASP A 15 10.71 -10.81 13.56
CA ASP A 15 10.25 -11.42 14.80
C ASP A 15 10.40 -10.47 15.99
N GLY A 16 9.31 -10.27 16.72
CA GLY A 16 9.26 -9.38 17.88
C GLY A 16 9.28 -7.88 17.58
N ALA A 17 9.31 -7.44 16.32
CA ALA A 17 9.54 -6.04 15.95
C ALA A 17 8.53 -5.48 14.92
N LEU A 18 8.39 -6.13 13.76
CA LEU A 18 7.56 -5.64 12.66
C LEU A 18 6.48 -6.65 12.31
N PHE A 19 5.24 -6.20 12.24
CA PHE A 19 4.06 -7.03 11.96
C PHE A 19 3.27 -6.47 10.77
N ILE A 20 2.62 -7.36 10.03
CA ILE A 20 1.68 -7.03 8.96
C ILE A 20 0.31 -7.64 9.26
N GLY A 21 -0.77 -6.88 9.07
CA GLY A 21 -2.12 -7.37 9.34
C GLY A 21 -3.23 -6.73 8.51
N ASN A 22 -4.45 -7.15 8.81
CA ASN A 22 -5.69 -6.56 8.29
C ASN A 22 -6.26 -5.50 9.25
N LEU A 23 -7.34 -4.83 8.83
CA LEU A 23 -7.98 -3.78 9.62
C LEU A 23 -8.52 -4.32 10.96
N ALA A 24 -9.08 -5.53 10.97
CA ALA A 24 -9.54 -6.20 12.20
C ALA A 24 -8.40 -6.37 13.23
N ALA A 25 -7.19 -6.74 12.79
CA ALA A 25 -6.02 -6.84 13.67
C ALA A 25 -5.61 -5.48 14.24
N ALA A 26 -5.70 -4.41 13.45
CA ALA A 26 -5.37 -3.05 13.90
C ALA A 26 -6.38 -2.51 14.92
N LEU A 27 -7.67 -2.84 14.77
CA LEU A 27 -8.75 -2.46 15.69
C LEU A 27 -8.78 -3.30 16.97
N SER A 28 -8.27 -4.53 16.93
CA SER A 28 -8.25 -5.44 18.08
C SER A 28 -7.24 -4.99 19.15
N GLN A 29 -7.73 -4.44 20.25
CA GLN A 29 -6.90 -4.08 21.40
C GLN A 29 -6.17 -5.30 21.98
N ASP A 30 -6.84 -6.46 22.04
CA ASP A 30 -6.26 -7.70 22.56
C ASP A 30 -5.07 -8.16 21.72
N THR A 31 -5.20 -8.10 20.38
CA THR A 31 -4.11 -8.44 19.47
C THR A 31 -2.92 -7.51 19.68
N ARG A 32 -3.16 -6.20 19.77
CA ARG A 32 -2.11 -5.21 20.01
C ARG A 32 -1.41 -5.42 21.34
N LYS A 33 -2.17 -5.62 22.43
CA LYS A 33 -1.62 -5.91 23.77
C LYS A 33 -0.80 -7.19 23.78
N LYS A 34 -1.33 -8.29 23.24
CA LYS A 34 -0.66 -9.60 23.21
C LYS A 34 0.66 -9.57 22.43
N LEU A 35 0.70 -8.83 21.33
CA LEU A 35 1.91 -8.69 20.50
C LEU A 35 2.84 -7.57 20.98
N GLY A 36 2.40 -6.74 21.93
CA GLY A 36 3.13 -5.58 22.41
C GLY A 36 3.26 -4.45 21.37
N ILE A 37 2.27 -4.30 20.48
CA ILE A 37 2.27 -3.26 19.44
C ILE A 37 2.23 -1.88 20.10
N THR A 38 3.27 -1.08 19.84
CA THR A 38 3.36 0.31 20.32
C THR A 38 3.02 1.32 19.22
N HIS A 39 3.27 0.95 17.95
CA HIS A 39 3.07 1.81 16.80
C HIS A 39 2.16 1.18 15.76
N VAL A 40 1.29 1.99 15.14
CA VAL A 40 0.38 1.54 14.07
C VAL A 40 0.56 2.38 12.83
N LEU A 41 0.82 1.72 11.70
CA LEU A 41 0.87 2.33 10.38
C LEU A 41 -0.35 1.86 9.57
N SER A 42 -1.33 2.74 9.42
CA SER A 42 -2.54 2.53 8.63
C SER A 42 -2.31 2.97 7.19
N VAL A 43 -2.53 2.07 6.23
CA VAL A 43 -2.41 2.33 4.79
C VAL A 43 -3.74 2.00 4.11
N CYS A 44 -4.79 2.74 4.45
CA CYS A 44 -6.14 2.53 3.96
C CYS A 44 -7.01 3.79 4.12
N THR A 45 -8.12 3.86 3.40
CA THR A 45 -9.13 4.93 3.50
C THR A 45 -10.39 4.49 4.25
N GLU A 46 -10.53 3.19 4.47
CA GLU A 46 -11.71 2.54 5.03
C GLU A 46 -11.90 2.83 6.52
N HIS A 47 -10.85 3.30 7.19
CA HIS A 47 -10.91 3.70 8.59
C HIS A 47 -9.90 4.81 8.87
N THR A 48 -10.39 5.87 9.51
CA THR A 48 -9.55 6.93 10.06
C THR A 48 -9.48 6.74 11.57
N PHE A 49 -8.27 6.60 12.07
CA PHE A 49 -8.04 6.55 13.51
C PHE A 49 -7.98 7.95 14.09
N GLU A 50 -8.39 8.08 15.36
CA GLU A 50 -8.14 9.29 16.14
C GLU A 50 -6.63 9.61 16.19
N PRO A 51 -6.23 10.89 16.14
CA PRO A 51 -4.83 11.28 16.24
C PRO A 51 -4.16 10.68 17.48
N HIS A 52 -3.04 10.00 17.27
CA HIS A 52 -2.22 9.41 18.32
C HIS A 52 -0.75 9.52 17.92
N GLU A 53 0.13 9.86 18.85
CA GLU A 53 1.55 10.13 18.58
C GLU A 53 2.27 8.98 17.86
N ASN A 54 2.03 7.74 18.30
CA ASN A 54 2.66 6.55 17.74
C ASN A 54 1.94 5.99 16.49
N TRP A 55 0.99 6.73 15.91
CA TRP A 55 0.17 6.24 14.81
C TRP A 55 0.36 7.13 13.58
N LEU A 56 0.54 6.47 12.44
CA LEU A 56 0.66 7.13 11.14
C LEU A 56 -0.42 6.59 10.20
N THR A 57 -1.16 7.50 9.58
CA THR A 57 -2.17 7.17 8.56
C THR A 57 -1.76 7.70 7.20
N VAL A 58 -1.81 6.81 6.20
CA VAL A 58 -1.62 7.11 4.78
C VAL A 58 -2.91 6.68 4.05
N ALA A 59 -3.75 7.64 3.72
CA ALA A 59 -5.05 7.42 3.11
C ALA A 59 -4.90 7.14 1.60
N VAL A 60 -4.82 5.86 1.22
CA VAL A 60 -4.62 5.41 -0.17
C VAL A 60 -5.57 4.25 -0.52
N GLN A 61 -6.19 4.32 -1.71
CA GLN A 61 -7.04 3.25 -2.25
C GLN A 61 -6.21 2.06 -2.74
N ASP A 62 -6.80 0.86 -2.79
CA ASP A 62 -6.13 -0.30 -3.38
C ASP A 62 -6.27 -0.33 -4.90
N SER A 63 -5.74 0.68 -5.56
CA SER A 63 -5.86 0.87 -7.01
C SER A 63 -4.47 0.96 -7.65
N GLU A 64 -4.36 0.48 -8.88
CA GLU A 64 -3.10 0.51 -9.64
C GLU A 64 -2.68 1.94 -10.02
N TYR A 65 -3.62 2.88 -9.97
CA TYR A 65 -3.43 4.28 -10.33
C TYR A 65 -3.08 5.18 -9.13
N GLU A 66 -3.16 4.64 -7.92
CA GLU A 66 -2.84 5.37 -6.69
C GLU A 66 -1.34 5.59 -6.52
N ASP A 67 -0.98 6.74 -5.97
CA ASP A 67 0.42 7.12 -5.78
C ASP A 67 0.89 6.81 -4.36
N LEU A 68 1.27 5.56 -4.14
CA LEU A 68 1.85 5.14 -2.87
C LEU A 68 3.36 5.42 -2.79
N LEU A 69 4.03 5.53 -3.94
CA LEU A 69 5.47 5.76 -4.08
C LEU A 69 5.95 6.99 -3.31
N ILE A 70 5.23 8.12 -3.45
CA ILE A 70 5.60 9.37 -2.77
C ILE A 70 5.57 9.25 -1.23
N HIS A 71 4.84 8.26 -0.70
CA HIS A 71 4.72 8.05 0.74
C HIS A 71 5.80 7.13 1.32
N PHE A 72 6.53 6.38 0.49
CA PHE A 72 7.51 5.40 0.97
C PHE A 72 8.60 5.99 1.89
N PRO A 73 9.20 7.17 1.64
CA PRO A 73 10.19 7.73 2.56
C PRO A 73 9.61 7.93 3.96
N ARG A 74 8.43 8.57 4.05
CA ARG A 74 7.78 8.86 5.34
C ARG A 74 7.41 7.58 6.08
N THR A 75 6.86 6.58 5.39
CA THR A 75 6.48 5.31 6.02
C THR A 75 7.68 4.48 6.44
N CYS A 76 8.75 4.44 5.64
CA CYS A 76 9.98 3.76 6.00
C CYS A 76 10.64 4.41 7.22
N THR A 77 10.71 5.75 7.28
CA THR A 77 11.23 6.47 8.44
C THR A 77 10.40 6.17 9.68
N PHE A 78 9.07 6.21 9.60
CA PHE A 78 8.20 5.87 10.72
C PHE A 78 8.47 4.46 11.27
N ILE A 79 8.59 3.47 10.38
CA ILE A 79 8.92 2.10 10.80
C ILE A 79 10.30 2.07 11.46
N GLN A 80 11.32 2.65 10.83
CA GLN A 80 12.69 2.59 11.34
C GLN A 80 12.82 3.27 12.71
N SER A 81 12.30 4.50 12.86
CA SER A 81 12.36 5.24 14.13
C SER A 81 11.69 4.49 15.27
N ALA A 82 10.49 3.94 15.03
CA ALA A 82 9.80 3.14 16.03
C ALA A 82 10.59 1.89 16.45
N LEU A 83 11.30 1.25 15.51
CA LEU A 83 12.13 0.09 15.82
C LEU A 83 13.42 0.46 16.56
N ASP A 84 14.04 1.59 16.21
CA ASP A 84 15.25 2.10 16.88
C ASP A 84 14.98 2.44 18.36
N GLU A 85 13.75 2.86 18.67
CA GLU A 85 13.26 3.12 20.04
C GLU A 85 12.85 1.83 20.79
N GLY A 86 13.03 0.65 20.19
CA GLY A 86 12.62 -0.64 20.76
C GLY A 86 11.11 -0.91 20.69
N GLY A 87 10.38 -0.11 19.93
CA GLY A 87 8.96 -0.26 19.68
C GLY A 87 8.62 -1.44 18.75
N ARG A 88 7.33 -1.73 18.64
CA ARG A 88 6.79 -2.76 17.77
C ARG A 88 5.73 -2.18 16.85
N VAL A 89 5.90 -2.36 15.56
CA VAL A 89 5.10 -1.70 14.52
C VAL A 89 4.13 -2.69 13.89
N LEU A 90 2.85 -2.35 13.85
CA LEU A 90 1.86 -3.01 13.01
C LEU A 90 1.58 -2.18 11.77
N VAL A 91 1.92 -2.69 10.60
CA VAL A 91 1.53 -2.11 9.31
C VAL A 91 0.28 -2.83 8.79
N HIS A 92 -0.79 -2.11 8.54
CA HIS A 92 -2.04 -2.72 8.06
C HIS A 92 -2.69 -1.92 6.93
N CYS A 93 -3.57 -2.61 6.20
CA CYS A 93 -4.54 -1.99 5.32
C CYS A 93 -5.88 -2.73 5.55
N MET A 94 -6.78 -2.75 4.56
CA MET A 94 -8.04 -3.47 4.72
C MET A 94 -7.83 -4.97 4.95
N MET A 95 -7.17 -5.66 4.01
CA MET A 95 -6.98 -7.13 4.05
C MET A 95 -5.56 -7.56 4.43
N GLY A 96 -4.62 -6.62 4.47
CA GLY A 96 -3.20 -6.94 4.65
C GLY A 96 -2.60 -7.71 3.47
N ILE A 97 -3.05 -7.43 2.24
CA ILE A 97 -2.65 -8.16 1.01
C ILE A 97 -1.79 -7.30 0.09
N SER A 98 -2.21 -6.05 -0.17
CA SER A 98 -1.63 -5.20 -1.22
C SER A 98 -1.01 -3.91 -0.68
N ARG A 99 -1.79 -2.91 -0.24
CA ARG A 99 -1.27 -1.62 0.26
C ARG A 99 -0.22 -1.72 1.37
N SER A 100 -0.58 -2.33 2.51
CA SER A 100 0.36 -2.51 3.63
C SER A 100 1.54 -3.40 3.27
N ALA A 101 1.31 -4.45 2.48
CA ALA A 101 2.36 -5.31 1.99
C ALA A 101 3.37 -4.56 1.12
N THR A 102 2.90 -3.62 0.30
CA THR A 102 3.75 -2.76 -0.51
C THR A 102 4.62 -1.85 0.36
N VAL A 103 4.05 -1.22 1.38
CA VAL A 103 4.82 -0.39 2.33
C VAL A 103 5.88 -1.22 3.08
N VAL A 104 5.51 -2.41 3.56
CA VAL A 104 6.46 -3.32 4.20
C VAL A 104 7.56 -3.74 3.23
N CYS A 105 7.23 -4.05 1.97
CA CYS A 105 8.23 -4.36 0.95
C CYS A 105 9.17 -3.17 0.71
N ALA A 106 8.66 -1.94 0.61
CA ALA A 106 9.49 -0.74 0.45
C ALA A 106 10.47 -0.59 1.62
N TYR A 107 10.01 -0.80 2.86
CA TYR A 107 10.87 -0.79 4.04
C TYR A 107 11.96 -1.88 3.99
N LEU A 108 11.60 -3.10 3.61
CA LEU A 108 12.56 -4.22 3.45
C LEU A 108 13.59 -3.94 2.34
N MET A 109 13.18 -3.32 1.24
CA MET A 109 14.11 -2.90 0.18
C MET A 109 15.13 -1.87 0.69
N LEU A 110 14.66 -0.88 1.44
CA LEU A 110 15.52 0.17 1.98
C LEU A 110 16.48 -0.37 3.06
N SER A 111 15.94 -1.07 4.05
CA SER A 111 16.69 -1.51 5.24
C SER A 111 17.60 -2.71 4.97
N GLN A 112 17.18 -3.65 4.12
CA GLN A 112 17.92 -4.90 3.85
C GLN A 112 18.50 -4.96 2.44
N ARG A 113 18.44 -3.86 1.67
CA ARG A 113 18.96 -3.76 0.29
C ARG A 113 18.40 -4.83 -0.65
N LEU A 114 17.16 -5.25 -0.41
CA LEU A 114 16.49 -6.23 -1.27
C LEU A 114 16.00 -5.57 -2.56
N SER A 115 16.02 -6.32 -3.66
CA SER A 115 15.24 -5.95 -4.85
C SER A 115 13.73 -6.04 -4.54
N ALA A 116 12.91 -5.33 -5.33
CA ALA A 116 11.45 -5.38 -5.18
C ALA A 116 10.91 -6.82 -5.18
N GLN A 117 11.39 -7.64 -6.11
CA GLN A 117 10.98 -9.05 -6.20
C GLN A 117 11.46 -9.89 -5.01
N ALA A 118 12.66 -9.61 -4.48
CA ALA A 118 13.17 -10.31 -3.30
C ALA A 118 12.38 -9.91 -2.03
N ALA A 119 12.04 -8.63 -1.87
CA ALA A 119 11.22 -8.15 -0.76
C ALA A 119 9.81 -8.77 -0.77
N ILE A 120 9.15 -8.83 -1.93
CA ILE A 120 7.85 -9.49 -2.07
C ILE A 120 7.94 -10.97 -1.69
N ARG A 121 8.94 -11.70 -2.21
CA ARG A 121 9.11 -13.13 -1.87
C ARG A 121 9.47 -13.36 -0.41
N PHE A 122 10.22 -12.45 0.20
CA PHE A 122 10.52 -12.51 1.63
C PHE A 122 9.24 -12.39 2.45
N LEU A 123 8.38 -11.42 2.09
CA LEU A 123 7.15 -11.17 2.80
C LEU A 123 6.11 -12.28 2.56
N GLN A 124 6.01 -12.82 1.34
CA GLN A 124 5.14 -13.95 1.01
C GLN A 124 5.48 -15.22 1.82
N ARG A 125 6.76 -15.46 2.13
CA ARG A 125 7.16 -16.58 3.00
C ARG A 125 6.60 -16.46 4.43
N ARG A 126 6.29 -15.25 4.90
CA ARG A 126 5.72 -14.97 6.22
C ARG A 126 4.21 -14.78 6.19
N ARG A 127 3.68 -14.31 5.06
CA ARG A 127 2.25 -14.09 4.82
C ARG A 127 1.92 -14.48 3.37
N PRO A 128 1.57 -15.75 3.11
CA PRO A 128 1.43 -16.31 1.74
C PRO A 128 0.44 -15.57 0.83
N GLN A 129 -0.61 -14.98 1.41
CA GLN A 129 -1.61 -14.19 0.67
C GLN A 129 -1.13 -12.82 0.19
N VAL A 130 0.11 -12.43 0.48
CA VAL A 130 0.65 -11.15 0.01
C VAL A 130 0.70 -11.10 -1.51
N HIS A 131 0.02 -10.09 -2.05
CA HIS A 131 -0.13 -9.89 -3.48
C HIS A 131 -0.39 -8.41 -3.76
N PRO A 132 0.66 -7.56 -3.78
CA PRO A 132 0.53 -6.18 -4.24
C PRO A 132 -0.09 -6.12 -5.64
N ASN A 133 -0.99 -5.17 -5.85
CA ASN A 133 -1.55 -4.91 -7.17
C ASN A 133 -0.43 -4.52 -8.16
N TYR A 134 -0.73 -4.57 -9.46
CA TYR A 134 0.28 -4.39 -10.49
C TYR A 134 0.94 -3.00 -10.47
N GLY A 135 0.15 -1.95 -10.21
CA GLY A 135 0.65 -0.58 -10.07
C GLY A 135 1.65 -0.43 -8.91
N PHE A 136 1.34 -1.02 -7.76
CA PHE A 136 2.21 -1.00 -6.59
C PHE A 136 3.50 -1.80 -6.78
N ARG A 137 3.46 -2.92 -7.51
CA ARG A 137 4.70 -3.64 -7.89
C ARG A 137 5.63 -2.77 -8.74
N LYS A 138 5.07 -2.01 -9.70
CA LYS A 138 5.84 -1.04 -10.50
C LYS A 138 6.41 0.08 -9.63
N GLN A 139 5.65 0.53 -8.63
CA GLN A 139 6.11 1.56 -7.69
C GLN A 139 7.27 1.09 -6.83
N LEU A 140 7.31 -0.18 -6.42
CA LEU A 140 8.49 -0.73 -5.73
C LEU A 140 9.75 -0.67 -6.61
N GLN A 141 9.64 -0.98 -7.90
CA GLN A 141 10.77 -0.81 -8.82
C GLN A 141 11.18 0.67 -8.95
N ALA A 142 10.20 1.55 -9.17
CA ALA A 142 10.44 2.98 -9.27
C ALA A 142 11.06 3.58 -7.99
N PHE A 143 10.79 2.98 -6.82
CA PHE A 143 11.41 3.38 -5.56
C PHE A 143 12.94 3.18 -5.58
N ALA A 144 13.41 2.04 -6.11
CA ALA A 144 14.83 1.80 -6.30
C ALA A 144 15.42 2.77 -7.35
N ASP A 145 14.70 3.02 -8.45
CA ASP A 145 15.14 3.94 -9.51
C ASP A 145 15.27 5.38 -8.95
N CYS A 146 14.35 5.80 -8.07
CA CYS A 146 14.40 7.07 -7.33
C CYS A 146 15.49 7.11 -6.25
N ARG A 147 16.36 6.09 -6.16
CA ARG A 147 17.37 5.92 -5.09
C ARG A 147 16.76 6.03 -3.69
N PHE A 148 15.57 5.46 -3.54
CA PHE A 148 14.78 5.46 -2.31
C PHE A 148 14.35 6.84 -1.78
N ASN A 149 14.37 7.88 -2.63
CA ASN A 149 13.93 9.23 -2.25
C ASN A 149 13.02 9.87 -3.33
N PRO A 150 11.84 9.28 -3.62
CA PRO A 150 10.85 9.90 -4.49
C PRO A 150 10.37 11.22 -3.88
N SER A 151 10.38 12.29 -4.69
CA SER A 151 9.96 13.62 -4.30
C SER A 151 9.52 14.40 -5.54
N CYS A 152 8.83 15.53 -5.37
CA CYS A 152 8.44 16.41 -6.48
C CYS A 152 9.63 17.00 -7.27
N SER A 153 10.85 16.93 -6.74
CA SER A 153 12.09 17.35 -7.40
C SER A 153 12.92 16.19 -7.96
N ASN A 154 12.57 14.94 -7.65
CA ASN A 154 13.28 13.77 -8.14
C ASN A 154 12.91 13.49 -9.61
N SER A 155 13.91 13.47 -10.50
CA SER A 155 13.72 13.29 -11.94
C SER A 155 13.06 11.96 -12.31
N GLU A 156 13.43 10.87 -11.63
CA GLU A 156 12.85 9.54 -11.87
C GLU A 156 11.40 9.46 -11.41
N TYR A 157 11.08 10.08 -10.26
CA TYR A 157 9.70 10.19 -9.79
C TYR A 157 8.85 11.01 -10.77
N ILE A 158 9.35 12.16 -11.23
CA ILE A 158 8.65 13.00 -12.23
C ILE A 158 8.44 12.22 -13.53
N ALA A 159 9.47 11.50 -14.00
CA ALA A 159 9.38 10.68 -15.20
C ALA A 159 8.36 9.54 -15.03
N TRP A 160 8.35 8.87 -13.88
CA TRP A 160 7.37 7.84 -13.53
C TRP A 160 5.94 8.40 -13.53
N LYS A 161 5.68 9.55 -12.89
CA LYS A 161 4.37 10.22 -12.91
C LYS A 161 3.91 10.55 -14.33
N ARG A 162 4.82 11.04 -15.18
CA ARG A 162 4.52 11.34 -16.59
C ARG A 162 4.14 10.07 -17.37
N ARG A 163 4.84 8.96 -17.16
CA ARG A 163 4.52 7.67 -17.78
C ARG A 163 3.14 7.17 -17.34
N GLN A 164 2.84 7.19 -16.04
CA GLN A 164 1.53 6.79 -15.52
C GLN A 164 0.38 7.59 -16.13
N LYS A 165 0.54 8.92 -16.22
CA LYS A 165 -0.48 9.79 -16.85
C LYS A 165 -0.70 9.45 -18.33
N ARG A 166 0.38 9.19 -19.09
CA ARG A 166 0.30 8.82 -20.51
C ARG A 166 -0.41 7.49 -20.73
N GLU A 167 -0.10 6.47 -19.93
CA GLU A 167 -0.76 5.16 -20.01
C GLU A 167 -2.27 5.29 -19.71
N ALA A 168 -2.64 6.05 -18.69
CA ALA A 168 -4.05 6.32 -18.38
C ALA A 168 -4.76 7.05 -19.53
N THR A 169 -4.14 8.08 -20.12
CA THR A 169 -4.70 8.78 -21.29
C THR A 169 -4.85 7.85 -22.50
N LYS A 170 -3.85 7.01 -22.78
CA LYS A 170 -3.90 6.06 -23.88
C LYS A 170 -5.02 5.03 -23.70
N TYR A 171 -5.20 4.51 -22.49
CA TYR A 171 -6.27 3.58 -22.17
C TYR A 171 -7.65 4.22 -22.37
N LEU A 172 -7.85 5.45 -21.88
CA LEU A 172 -9.12 6.16 -22.04
C LEU A 172 -9.46 6.39 -23.52
N ASN A 173 -8.48 6.82 -24.33
CA ASN A 173 -8.68 7.02 -25.77
C ASN A 173 -9.05 5.71 -26.49
N LEU A 174 -8.40 4.60 -26.13
CA LEU A 174 -8.72 3.28 -26.69
C LEU A 174 -10.16 2.85 -26.35
N VAL A 175 -10.62 3.11 -25.13
CA VAL A 175 -11.97 2.73 -24.70
C VAL A 175 -13.02 3.61 -25.38
N THR A 176 -12.80 4.93 -25.48
CA THR A 176 -13.74 5.84 -26.16
C THR A 176 -13.94 5.49 -27.63
N ASP A 177 -12.89 5.02 -28.31
CA ASP A 177 -12.97 4.59 -29.71
C ASP A 177 -13.75 3.27 -29.91
N THR A 178 -14.00 2.52 -28.83
CA THR A 178 -14.67 1.21 -28.87
C THR A 178 -16.11 1.22 -28.38
N ILE A 179 -16.63 2.34 -27.85
CA ILE A 179 -18.05 2.47 -27.50
C ILE A 179 -18.81 2.75 -28.81
N PRO A 180 -19.61 1.81 -29.34
CA PRO A 180 -20.49 2.13 -30.46
C PRO A 180 -21.47 3.20 -29.99
N VAL A 181 -21.47 4.36 -30.66
CA VAL A 181 -22.58 5.31 -30.56
C VAL A 181 -23.80 4.57 -31.12
N ILE A 182 -24.67 4.07 -30.25
CA ILE A 182 -26.00 3.60 -30.65
C ILE A 182 -26.77 4.87 -30.98
N PRO A 183 -27.07 5.17 -32.26
CA PRO A 183 -27.88 6.34 -32.58
C PRO A 183 -29.26 6.11 -31.95
N ASP A 184 -29.73 7.08 -31.18
CA ASP A 184 -31.04 7.05 -30.52
C ASP A 184 -32.10 6.49 -31.48
N GLN A 185 -32.65 5.32 -31.15
CA GLN A 185 -33.92 4.88 -31.74
C GLN A 185 -35.00 5.83 -31.22
N LEU A 186 -35.24 6.89 -31.99
CA LEU A 186 -36.46 7.69 -31.91
C LEU A 186 -37.63 6.76 -32.26
N TYR A 187 -38.26 6.19 -31.24
CA TYR A 187 -39.58 5.59 -31.35
C TYR A 187 -40.59 6.71 -31.63
N ILE A 188 -40.84 6.97 -32.91
CA ILE A 188 -42.01 7.71 -33.35
C ILE A 188 -43.20 6.76 -33.15
N ASN A 189 -43.94 6.96 -32.05
CA ASN A 189 -45.28 6.40 -31.89
C ASN A 189 -46.15 6.82 -33.07
N ARG A 190 -46.73 5.83 -33.77
CA ARG A 190 -47.89 6.01 -34.64
C ARG A 190 -49.08 5.29 -34.02
#